data_AF-A0A7Y2B8S8-F1
#
_entry.id   AF-A0A7Y2B8S8-F1
#
_cell.length_a   1.000
_cell.length_b   1.000
_cell.length_c   1.000
_cell.angle_alpha   90.00
_cell.angle_beta   90.00
_cell.angle_gamma   90.00
#
_symmetry.space_group_name_H-M   'P 1'
#
loop_
_entity.id
_entity.type
_entity.pdbx_description
1 polymer ?
#
loop_
_entity_poly.entity_id
_entity_poly.type
_entity_poly.pdbx_seq_one_letter_code
_entity_poly.pdbx_strand_id
1 'polypeptide(L)'
;MASPLTFYLPIKQDKESQAAVEENIKNFAAFVKESLDETQIVHYATVALIPNPPPAKGNFAILLLTNFDKAMEPYLTVFWNTPKVRELTVKLVDIALYPPEGEIKTVQDYIKFLTSNNLTPQTGPTWTNFYEAYPNTVSQIIG
;
A
#
# COMPACT_ATOMS: atom_id res chain seq x y z
N MET A 1 14.63 8.42 10.18
CA MET A 1 14.53 6.96 10.00
C MET A 1 13.41 6.70 9.03
N ALA A 2 13.75 6.00 7.97
CA ALA A 2 12.77 5.55 6.98
C ALA A 2 11.75 4.58 7.60
N SER A 3 10.52 4.59 7.08
CA SER A 3 9.44 3.69 7.49
C SER A 3 8.90 2.95 6.27
N PRO A 4 9.21 1.67 6.06
CA PRO A 4 8.65 0.90 4.96
C PRO A 4 7.28 0.33 5.24
N LEU A 5 6.53 0.18 4.15
CA LEU A 5 5.25 -0.49 4.08
C LEU A 5 5.37 -1.62 3.06
N THR A 6 5.22 -2.85 3.55
CA THR A 6 5.13 -4.08 2.77
C THR A 6 3.69 -4.56 2.89
N PHE A 7 2.80 -3.94 2.12
CA PHE A 7 1.38 -4.25 2.16
C PHE A 7 1.09 -5.51 1.35
N TYR A 8 0.53 -6.52 2.00
CA TYR A 8 0.17 -7.80 1.39
C TYR A 8 -1.30 -8.09 1.62
N LEU A 9 -2.08 -8.14 0.53
CA LEU A 9 -3.53 -8.33 0.58
C LEU A 9 -3.92 -9.60 -0.18
N PRO A 10 -4.24 -10.70 0.52
CA PRO A 10 -4.88 -11.85 -0.09
C PRO A 10 -6.23 -11.43 -0.68
N ILE A 11 -6.54 -11.89 -1.90
CA ILE A 11 -7.78 -11.51 -2.59
C ILE A 11 -8.74 -12.70 -2.67
N LYS A 12 -10.04 -12.38 -2.76
CA LYS A 12 -11.07 -13.37 -3.05
C LYS A 12 -10.84 -13.99 -4.43
N GLN A 13 -11.21 -15.26 -4.55
CA GLN A 13 -10.92 -16.08 -5.74
C GLN A 13 -12.11 -16.16 -6.70
N ASP A 14 -13.21 -15.47 -6.42
CA ASP A 14 -14.33 -15.35 -7.35
C ASP A 14 -13.97 -14.51 -8.58
N LYS A 15 -14.72 -14.71 -9.66
CA LYS A 15 -14.46 -14.11 -10.97
C LYS A 15 -14.48 -12.57 -10.93
N GLU A 16 -15.37 -11.99 -10.12
CA GLU A 16 -15.53 -10.54 -10.04
C GLU A 16 -14.31 -9.90 -9.38
N SER A 17 -13.84 -10.46 -8.28
CA SER A 17 -12.65 -10.01 -7.57
C SER A 17 -11.37 -10.15 -8.41
N GLN A 18 -11.24 -11.24 -9.18
CA GLN A 18 -10.11 -11.45 -10.10
C GLN A 18 -10.10 -10.44 -11.26
N ALA A 19 -11.25 -10.11 -11.82
CA ALA A 19 -11.34 -9.09 -12.86
C ALA A 19 -11.02 -7.69 -12.30
N ALA A 20 -11.59 -7.37 -11.13
CA ALA A 20 -11.37 -6.09 -10.47
C ALA A 20 -9.90 -5.87 -10.09
N VAL A 21 -9.17 -6.91 -9.66
CA VAL A 21 -7.75 -6.75 -9.30
C VAL A 21 -6.89 -6.38 -10.50
N GLU A 22 -7.13 -7.02 -11.66
CA GLU A 22 -6.38 -6.73 -12.89
C GLU A 22 -6.63 -5.29 -13.36
N GLU A 23 -7.88 -4.82 -13.29
CA GLU A 23 -8.25 -3.46 -13.64
C GLU A 23 -7.65 -2.43 -12.68
N ASN A 24 -7.76 -2.66 -11.38
CA ASN A 24 -7.27 -1.75 -10.35
C ASN A 24 -5.75 -1.61 -10.40
N ILE A 25 -5.01 -2.70 -10.60
CA ILE A 25 -3.55 -2.67 -10.69
C ILE A 25 -3.06 -2.01 -11.98
N LYS A 26 -3.70 -2.27 -13.12
CA LYS A 26 -3.36 -1.61 -14.39
C LYS A 26 -3.44 -0.08 -14.29
N ASN A 27 -4.38 0.43 -13.50
CA ASN A 27 -4.62 1.85 -13.34
C ASN A 27 -3.99 2.44 -12.07
N PHE A 28 -3.31 1.64 -11.24
CA PHE A 28 -2.78 2.05 -9.93
C PHE A 28 -1.91 3.31 -10.03
N ALA A 29 -0.92 3.30 -10.93
CA ALA A 29 -0.01 4.42 -11.12
C ALA A 29 -0.74 5.72 -11.51
N ALA A 30 -1.76 5.62 -12.36
CA ALA A 30 -2.57 6.77 -12.75
C ALA A 30 -3.38 7.31 -11.56
N PHE A 31 -3.96 6.43 -10.74
CA PHE A 31 -4.74 6.84 -9.57
C PHE A 31 -3.92 7.54 -8.49
N VAL A 32 -2.70 7.06 -8.24
CA VAL A 32 -1.83 7.66 -7.22
C VAL A 32 -1.09 8.90 -7.73
N LYS A 33 -0.83 9.00 -9.04
CA LYS A 33 -0.06 10.11 -9.62
C LYS A 33 -0.67 11.47 -9.32
N GLU A 34 -1.98 11.64 -9.54
CA GLU A 34 -2.67 12.91 -9.27
C GLU A 34 -2.49 13.32 -7.81
N SER A 35 -2.63 12.36 -6.89
CA SER A 35 -2.45 12.55 -5.45
C SER A 35 -1.02 12.98 -5.08
N LEU A 36 -0.03 12.38 -5.72
CA LEU A 36 1.39 12.69 -5.50
C LEU A 36 1.78 14.05 -6.09
N ASP A 37 1.22 14.39 -7.26
CA ASP A 37 1.44 15.68 -7.92
C ASP A 37 0.85 16.83 -7.08
N GLU A 38 -0.36 16.67 -6.54
CA GLU A 38 -1.01 17.66 -5.65
C GLU A 38 -0.22 17.93 -4.36
N THR A 39 0.45 16.91 -3.85
CA THR A 39 1.15 16.96 -2.55
C THR A 39 2.63 17.28 -2.68
N GLN A 40 3.13 17.36 -3.92
CA GLN A 40 4.55 17.56 -4.25
C GLN A 40 5.47 16.53 -3.58
N ILE A 41 4.97 15.32 -3.34
CA ILE A 41 5.72 14.24 -2.71
C ILE A 41 6.32 13.36 -3.81
N VAL A 42 7.65 13.31 -3.88
CA VAL A 42 8.34 12.27 -4.66
C VAL A 42 8.24 10.96 -3.89
N HIS A 43 7.42 10.04 -4.38
CA HIS A 43 7.15 8.76 -3.73
C HIS A 43 7.39 7.60 -4.68
N TYR A 44 8.08 6.56 -4.21
CA TYR A 44 8.35 5.35 -4.98
C TYR A 44 7.59 4.19 -4.36
N ALA A 45 6.67 3.62 -5.13
CA ALA A 45 5.97 2.40 -4.76
C ALA A 45 6.05 1.38 -5.91
N THR A 46 6.24 0.11 -5.56
CA THR A 46 6.12 -1.02 -6.50
C THR A 46 4.87 -1.80 -6.13
N VAL A 47 4.03 -2.08 -7.12
CA VAL A 47 2.86 -2.95 -6.94
C VAL A 47 2.99 -4.16 -7.84
N ALA A 48 2.76 -5.33 -7.28
CA ALA A 48 2.82 -6.61 -7.96
C ALA A 48 1.58 -7.45 -7.65
N LEU A 49 1.15 -8.23 -8.63
CA LEU A 49 0.18 -9.30 -8.43
C LEU A 49 0.94 -10.59 -8.15
N ILE A 50 0.61 -11.24 -7.03
CA ILE A 50 1.15 -12.53 -6.67
C ILE A 50 0.27 -13.60 -7.31
N PRO A 51 0.79 -14.45 -8.21
CA PRO A 51 -0.03 -15.46 -8.86
C PRO A 51 -0.43 -16.57 -7.88
N ASN A 52 -1.54 -17.24 -8.17
CA ASN A 52 -1.87 -18.48 -7.50
C ASN A 52 -0.79 -19.56 -7.74
N PRO A 53 -0.52 -20.42 -6.74
CA PRO A 53 0.38 -21.53 -6.95
C PRO A 53 -0.21 -22.51 -7.97
N PRO A 54 0.62 -23.10 -8.86
CA PRO A 54 0.16 -24.15 -9.76
C PRO A 54 -0.52 -25.29 -8.99
N PRO A 55 -1.60 -25.88 -9.53
CA PRO A 55 -2.15 -25.70 -10.88
C PRO A 55 -3.20 -24.57 -11.01
N ALA A 56 -3.49 -23.83 -9.94
CA ALA A 56 -4.49 -22.79 -9.96
C ALA A 56 -4.07 -21.59 -10.82
N LYS A 57 -5.03 -20.96 -11.50
CA LYS A 57 -4.83 -19.75 -12.32
C LYS A 57 -5.31 -18.51 -11.55
N GLY A 58 -4.93 -17.33 -12.04
CA GLY A 58 -5.31 -16.05 -11.44
C GLY A 58 -4.35 -15.58 -10.37
N ASN A 59 -4.78 -14.59 -9.60
CA ASN A 59 -3.99 -13.87 -8.63
C ASN A 59 -4.40 -14.28 -7.20
N PHE A 60 -3.41 -14.59 -6.38
CA PHE A 60 -3.58 -14.92 -4.98
C PHE A 60 -3.64 -13.68 -4.09
N ALA A 61 -2.80 -12.68 -4.38
CA ALA A 61 -2.67 -11.50 -3.55
C ALA A 61 -2.14 -10.29 -4.33
N ILE A 62 -2.29 -9.12 -3.73
CA ILE A 62 -1.61 -7.88 -4.12
C ILE A 62 -0.45 -7.67 -3.16
N LEU A 63 0.71 -7.31 -3.69
CA LEU A 63 1.86 -6.86 -2.92
C LEU A 63 2.19 -5.42 -3.31
N LEU A 64 2.13 -4.50 -2.35
CA LEU A 64 2.62 -3.13 -2.49
C LEU A 64 3.83 -2.94 -1.58
N LEU A 65 4.92 -2.49 -2.17
CA LEU A 65 6.17 -2.18 -1.50
C LEU A 65 6.42 -0.68 -1.64
N THR A 66 6.58 0.01 -0.52
CA THR A 66 6.99 1.40 -0.51
C THR A 66 7.80 1.73 0.73
N ASN A 67 8.52 2.83 0.67
CA ASN A 67 9.30 3.34 1.78
C ASN A 67 9.08 4.85 1.96
N PHE A 68 8.85 5.26 3.20
CA PHE A 68 8.73 6.65 3.59
C PHE A 68 10.06 7.12 4.19
N ASP A 69 10.48 8.34 3.92
CA ASP A 69 11.71 8.95 4.47
C ASP A 69 11.53 9.45 5.92
N LYS A 70 10.28 9.50 6.39
CA LYS A 70 9.90 9.82 7.78
C LYS A 70 8.85 8.82 8.28
N ALA A 71 8.24 9.12 9.43
CA ALA A 71 7.12 8.35 9.97
C ALA A 71 6.02 8.17 8.91
N MET A 72 5.48 6.96 8.81
CA MET A 72 4.50 6.58 7.79
C MET A 72 3.14 7.29 7.95
N GLU A 73 2.65 7.46 9.18
CA GLU A 73 1.29 7.96 9.45
C GLU A 73 0.95 9.33 8.81
N PRO A 74 1.84 10.33 8.81
CA PRO A 74 1.64 11.57 8.06
C PRO A 74 1.38 11.36 6.56
N TYR A 75 2.14 10.48 5.89
CA TYR A 75 1.94 10.18 4.47
C TYR A 75 0.61 9.48 4.24
N LEU A 76 0.26 8.51 5.09
CA LEU A 76 -1.02 7.83 5.00
C LEU A 76 -2.20 8.79 5.22
N THR A 77 -2.05 9.79 6.10
CA THR A 77 -3.06 10.83 6.31
C THR A 77 -3.25 11.68 5.05
N VAL A 78 -2.14 12.07 4.40
CA VAL A 78 -2.19 12.80 3.13
C VAL A 78 -2.89 11.97 2.06
N PHE A 79 -2.49 10.70 1.89
CA PHE A 79 -3.10 9.79 0.93
C PHE A 79 -4.60 9.58 1.18
N TRP A 80 -5.00 9.39 2.44
CA TRP A 80 -6.42 9.26 2.80
C TRP A 80 -7.23 10.51 2.45
N ASN A 81 -6.64 11.70 2.53
CA ASN A 81 -7.37 12.92 2.17
C ASN A 81 -7.55 13.08 0.65
N THR A 82 -6.87 12.27 -0.18
CA THR A 82 -7.09 12.27 -1.62
C THR A 82 -8.27 11.36 -2.00
N PRO A 83 -9.33 11.89 -2.64
CA PRO A 83 -10.53 11.11 -2.97
C PRO A 83 -10.27 9.84 -3.77
N LYS A 84 -9.33 9.88 -4.73
CA LYS A 84 -8.99 8.72 -5.57
C LYS A 84 -8.32 7.59 -4.81
N VAL A 85 -7.48 7.92 -3.83
CA VAL A 85 -6.88 6.90 -2.96
C VAL A 85 -7.93 6.27 -2.05
N ARG A 86 -8.88 7.05 -1.53
CA ARG A 86 -10.02 6.49 -0.78
C ARG A 86 -10.87 5.56 -1.62
N GLU A 87 -11.20 5.98 -2.84
CA GLU A 87 -11.96 5.16 -3.80
C GLU A 87 -11.24 3.83 -4.08
N LEU A 88 -9.94 3.88 -4.34
CA LEU A 88 -9.12 2.69 -4.55
C LEU A 88 -9.08 1.81 -3.28
N THR A 89 -8.92 2.41 -2.10
CA THR A 89 -8.90 1.69 -0.83
C THR A 89 -10.18 0.90 -0.61
N VAL A 90 -11.35 1.51 -0.85
CA VAL A 90 -12.64 0.82 -0.76
C VAL A 90 -12.70 -0.35 -1.75
N LYS A 91 -12.30 -0.13 -3.01
CA LYS A 91 -12.22 -1.22 -4.01
C LYS A 91 -11.29 -2.36 -3.59
N LEU A 92 -10.17 -2.05 -2.92
CA LEU A 92 -9.25 -3.06 -2.39
C LEU A 92 -9.88 -3.85 -1.25
N VAL A 93 -10.62 -3.20 -0.35
CA VAL A 93 -11.37 -3.87 0.72
C VAL A 93 -12.42 -4.81 0.15
N ASP A 94 -13.14 -4.39 -0.89
CA ASP A 94 -14.21 -5.20 -1.49
C ASP A 94 -13.69 -6.52 -2.08
N ILE A 95 -12.45 -6.55 -2.58
CA ILE A 95 -11.82 -7.76 -3.14
C ILE A 95 -10.96 -8.51 -2.11
N ALA A 96 -10.77 -7.98 -0.90
CA ALA A 96 -9.94 -8.60 0.12
C ALA A 96 -10.55 -9.92 0.61
N LEU A 97 -9.74 -10.97 0.74
CA LEU A 97 -10.19 -12.26 1.30
C LEU A 97 -10.62 -12.10 2.77
N TYR A 98 -9.92 -11.24 3.50
CA TYR A 98 -10.18 -10.91 4.90
C TYR A 98 -10.32 -9.39 5.03
N PRO A 99 -11.49 -8.83 4.69
CA PRO A 99 -11.72 -7.40 4.83
C PRO A 99 -11.67 -6.98 6.31
N PRO A 100 -11.35 -5.72 6.62
CA PRO A 100 -11.47 -5.20 7.98
C PRO A 100 -12.91 -5.32 8.49
N GLU A 101 -13.06 -5.42 9.82
CA GLU A 101 -14.38 -5.35 10.43
C GLU A 101 -14.98 -3.95 10.26
N GLY A 102 -16.07 -3.87 9.50
CA GLY A 102 -16.75 -2.61 9.21
C GLY A 102 -16.19 -1.86 8.00
N GLU A 103 -16.80 -0.71 7.74
CA GLU A 103 -16.41 0.18 6.64
C GLU A 103 -15.20 1.04 7.03
N ILE A 104 -14.31 1.33 6.07
CA ILE A 104 -13.25 2.31 6.26
C ILE A 104 -13.83 3.71 6.07
N LYS A 105 -14.15 4.40 7.17
CA LYS A 105 -14.77 5.75 7.15
C LYS A 105 -13.79 6.85 7.55
N THR A 106 -12.79 6.51 8.34
CA THR A 106 -11.84 7.45 8.93
C THR A 106 -10.42 7.15 8.50
N VAL A 107 -9.54 8.14 8.66
CA VAL A 107 -8.09 7.95 8.46
C VAL A 107 -7.54 6.85 9.37
N GLN A 108 -8.13 6.68 10.57
CA GLN A 108 -7.70 5.66 11.52
C GLN A 108 -8.09 4.25 11.05
N ASP A 109 -9.28 4.10 10.44
CA ASP A 109 -9.67 2.83 9.83
C ASP A 109 -8.73 2.47 8.67
N TYR A 110 -8.34 3.46 7.88
CA TYR A 110 -7.41 3.29 6.76
C TYR A 110 -6.01 2.90 7.22
N ILE A 111 -5.46 3.62 8.20
CA ILE A 111 -4.16 3.31 8.79
C ILE A 111 -4.20 1.91 9.40
N LYS A 112 -5.26 1.57 10.14
CA LYS A 112 -5.45 0.24 10.71
C LYS A 112 -5.49 -0.85 9.63
N PHE A 113 -6.22 -0.63 8.54
CA PHE A 113 -6.29 -1.57 7.42
C PHE A 113 -4.94 -1.79 6.74
N LEU A 114 -4.17 -0.73 6.47
CA LEU A 114 -2.85 -0.86 5.88
C LEU A 114 -1.86 -1.55 6.82
N THR A 115 -1.88 -1.18 8.10
CA THR A 115 -0.97 -1.71 9.11
C THR A 115 -1.28 -3.17 9.46
N SER A 116 -2.55 -3.59 9.44
CA SER A 116 -2.93 -5.01 9.65
C SER A 116 -2.48 -5.92 8.51
N ASN A 117 -2.26 -5.36 7.33
CA ASN A 117 -1.76 -6.05 6.13
C ASN A 117 -0.28 -5.73 5.86
N ASN A 118 0.41 -5.07 6.78
CA ASN A 118 1.84 -4.76 6.63
C ASN A 118 2.67 -5.95 7.14
N LEU A 119 3.40 -6.62 6.25
CA LEU A 119 4.33 -7.69 6.61
C LEU A 119 5.60 -7.18 7.28
N THR A 120 5.79 -5.85 7.31
CA THR A 120 6.93 -5.23 7.97
C THR A 120 6.72 -5.25 9.49
N PRO A 121 7.63 -5.84 10.29
CA PRO A 121 7.43 -5.96 11.74
C PRO A 121 7.28 -4.59 12.43
N GLN A 122 6.17 -4.35 13.10
CA GLN A 122 5.88 -3.03 13.70
C GLN A 122 6.72 -2.72 14.95
N THR A 123 7.24 -3.75 15.63
CA THR A 123 8.10 -3.60 16.82
C THR A 123 9.15 -4.71 16.86
N GLY A 124 10.42 -4.33 17.02
CA GLY A 124 11.50 -5.28 17.23
C GLY A 124 12.89 -4.66 16.99
N PRO A 125 13.92 -5.01 17.77
CA PRO A 125 15.29 -4.53 17.57
C PRO A 125 15.99 -5.12 16.33
N THR A 126 15.29 -5.92 15.52
CA THR A 126 15.84 -6.75 14.43
C THR A 126 15.34 -6.32 13.06
N TRP A 127 15.23 -5.02 12.83
CA TRP A 127 15.13 -4.45 11.49
C TRP A 127 16.50 -4.52 10.77
N THR A 128 17.04 -5.72 10.60
CA THR A 128 18.38 -5.94 10.03
C THR A 128 18.38 -6.09 8.52
N ASN A 129 17.21 -6.27 7.91
CA ASN A 129 17.07 -6.54 6.48
C ASN A 129 16.75 -5.27 5.66
N PHE A 130 16.66 -4.12 6.31
CA PHE A 130 16.49 -2.83 5.65
C PHE A 130 17.84 -2.10 5.59
N TYR A 131 18.31 -1.80 4.38
CA TYR A 131 19.55 -1.05 4.19
C TYR A 131 19.26 0.44 4.10
N GLU A 132 19.63 1.20 5.14
CA GLU A 132 19.58 2.66 5.16
C GLU A 132 21.00 3.20 4.97
N ALA A 133 21.35 3.61 3.75
CA ALA A 133 22.69 4.12 3.45
C ALA A 133 22.98 5.47 4.14
N TYR A 134 21.95 6.30 4.32
CA TYR A 134 22.05 7.67 4.83
C TYR A 134 20.90 7.98 5.80
N PRO A 135 21.15 8.69 6.91
CA PRO A 135 20.11 9.07 7.86
C PRO A 135 19.31 10.31 7.44
N ASN A 136 19.77 11.03 6.41
CA ASN A 136 19.16 12.25 5.89
C ASN A 136 18.12 11.94 4.80
N THR A 137 17.04 12.73 4.74
CA THR A 137 16.08 12.68 3.63
C THR A 137 16.71 13.17 2.33
N VAL A 138 16.12 12.83 1.17
CA VAL A 138 16.60 13.33 -0.14
C VAL A 138 16.68 14.86 -0.14
N SER A 139 15.65 15.54 0.38
CA SER A 139 15.62 17.00 0.50
C SER A 139 16.74 17.57 1.38
N GLN A 140 17.15 16.86 2.43
CA GLN A 140 18.26 17.27 3.29
C GLN A 140 19.64 17.04 2.65
N ILE A 141 19.75 16.10 1.71
CA ILE A 141 21.01 15.81 0.99
C ILE A 141 21.26 16.85 -0.12
N ILE A 142 20.21 17.25 -0.84
CA ILE A 142 20.33 18.12 -2.01
C ILE A 142 20.42 19.62 -1.69
N GLY A 143 20.00 20.05 -0.49
CA GLY A 143 20.03 21.45 -0.05
C GLY A 143 18.76 22.21 -0.38
#